data_AF-A0A9C8AL14-F1
#
_entry.id   AF-A0A9C8AL14-F1
#
_cell.length_a   1.000
_cell.length_b   1.000
_cell.length_c   1.000
_cell.angle_alpha   90.00
_cell.angle_beta   90.00
_cell.angle_gamma   90.00
#
_symmetry.space_group_name_H-M   'P 1'
#
loop_
_entity.id
_entity.type
_entity.pdbx_description
1 polymer ?
#
loop_
_entity_poly.entity_id
_entity_poly.type
_entity_poly.pdbx_seq_one_letter_code
_entity_poly.pdbx_strand_id
1 'polypeptide(L)'
;MPMSGKITRLVILLAISASALLTTCTPTQISPQGGKMPSKPIAEERPPGVPSAAWAYPIGLAPQKFSHKSEHVSYPMIDDGPFQGLPLGGFGAGSIGRTYRGDFARWHLDVGRHRYEPIPACQFSAFMDDGEHKIAQVLWTEAPRGVLSAWRWRYPVGAGTYYALFPRAWFDYRWEEFPVHLTMRHFSPVIPHNYRETSYPVGVFVWRAENPVSRPVKVGVMFTWQNLIGRGWDRDFIGGHYNYARSEELDTGRMVGVVLTRGGEPVTEEWDGSFAIAALEVPGVEVSFRTRFRANGDGAEVWDDFAADGALENVDDRMPSRMGEVIA
;
A
#
# COMPACT_ATOMS: atom_id res chain seq x y z
N MET A 1 36.36 11.05 -8.94
CA MET A 1 35.12 11.52 -9.60
C MET A 1 33.93 11.05 -8.75
N PRO A 2 32.88 11.85 -8.57
CA PRO A 2 31.64 11.33 -8.00
C PRO A 2 31.02 10.34 -9.00
N MET A 3 30.76 9.11 -8.55
CA MET A 3 30.04 8.14 -9.39
C MET A 3 28.56 8.54 -9.41
N SER A 4 28.05 8.92 -10.58
CA SER A 4 26.62 9.16 -10.77
C SER A 4 25.88 7.84 -10.67
N GLY A 5 25.37 7.52 -9.47
CA GLY A 5 24.54 6.34 -9.24
C GLY A 5 23.39 6.28 -10.23
N LYS A 6 23.11 5.09 -10.78
CA LYS A 6 21.94 4.89 -11.66
C LYS A 6 20.68 5.03 -10.82
N ILE A 7 19.85 6.01 -11.16
CA ILE A 7 18.55 6.25 -10.53
C ILE A 7 17.48 5.60 -11.40
N THR A 8 16.88 4.52 -10.91
CA THR A 8 15.73 3.88 -11.57
C THR A 8 14.45 4.42 -10.97
N ARG A 9 13.44 4.68 -11.80
CA ARG A 9 12.09 5.09 -11.38
C ARG A 9 11.08 4.07 -11.89
N LEU A 10 10.17 3.67 -11.01
CA LEU A 10 9.07 2.74 -11.29
C LEU A 10 7.76 3.42 -10.87
N VAL A 11 6.73 3.34 -11.71
CA VAL A 11 5.40 3.89 -11.42
C VAL A 11 4.41 2.75 -11.30
N ILE A 12 3.74 2.69 -10.15
CA ILE A 12 2.71 1.72 -9.81
C ILE A 12 1.40 2.49 -9.57
N LEU A 13 0.29 1.93 -10.02
CA LEU A 13 -1.06 2.47 -9.92
C LEU A 13 -1.96 1.50 -9.15
N LEU A 14 -2.82 2.06 -8.30
CA LEU A 14 -4.02 1.40 -7.78
C LEU A 14 -5.23 2.17 -8.32
N ALA A 15 -6.09 1.50 -9.06
CA ALA A 15 -7.37 2.02 -9.50
C ALA A 15 -8.51 1.21 -8.86
N ILE A 16 -9.66 1.86 -8.65
CA ILE A 16 -10.86 1.27 -8.08
C ILE A 16 -12.06 1.71 -8.94
N SER A 17 -13.10 0.90 -9.01
CA SER A 17 -14.40 1.29 -9.58
C SER A 17 -15.50 0.97 -8.58
N ALA A 18 -16.30 1.98 -8.24
CA ALA A 18 -17.37 1.90 -7.26
C ALA A 18 -18.47 2.91 -7.61
N SER A 19 -19.70 2.70 -7.13
CA SER A 19 -20.85 3.58 -7.30
C SER A 19 -21.75 3.49 -6.07
N ALA A 20 -22.08 4.64 -5.45
CA ALA A 20 -22.88 4.70 -4.22
C ALA A 20 -23.58 6.06 -4.07
N LEU A 21 -24.64 6.10 -3.25
CA LEU A 21 -25.39 7.31 -2.90
C LEU A 21 -25.29 7.64 -1.40
N LEU A 22 -25.51 8.90 -1.03
CA LEU A 22 -25.01 9.46 0.25
C LEU A 22 -26.10 9.94 1.22
N THR A 23 -26.01 9.54 2.49
CA THR A 23 -26.62 10.21 3.67
C THR A 23 -25.71 10.11 4.90
N THR A 24 -25.97 10.90 5.95
CA THR A 24 -24.98 11.23 7.00
C THR A 24 -25.49 11.06 8.44
N CYS A 25 -24.63 10.67 9.38
CA CYS A 25 -24.58 11.30 10.73
C CYS A 25 -23.29 11.00 11.53
N THR A 26 -23.09 11.69 12.65
CA THR A 26 -21.81 11.83 13.39
C THR A 26 -21.68 10.99 14.67
N PRO A 27 -20.45 10.66 15.13
CA PRO A 27 -20.17 9.91 16.37
C PRO A 27 -19.41 10.75 17.45
N THR A 28 -19.33 10.31 18.73
CA THR A 28 -18.54 11.00 19.79
C THR A 28 -17.91 10.04 20.87
N GLN A 29 -16.74 10.37 21.46
CA GLN A 29 -15.62 9.51 22.00
C GLN A 29 -15.66 9.16 23.55
N ILE A 30 -14.64 8.82 24.41
CA ILE A 30 -13.19 9.23 24.51
C ILE A 30 -12.25 8.02 25.28
N SER A 31 -11.01 7.74 25.97
CA SER A 31 -9.41 7.82 26.13
C SER A 31 -8.71 6.61 26.88
N PRO A 32 -7.33 6.61 27.02
CA PRO A 32 -6.46 6.77 28.25
C PRO A 32 -5.17 7.68 28.10
N GLN A 33 -4.22 7.62 29.05
CA GLN A 33 -2.89 8.32 29.08
C GLN A 33 -1.69 7.40 28.75
N GLY A 34 -0.44 7.84 28.49
CA GLY A 34 0.17 9.20 28.32
C GLY A 34 1.62 9.33 28.88
N GLY A 35 2.64 9.68 28.07
CA GLY A 35 4.09 9.64 28.44
C GLY A 35 5.04 10.71 27.81
N LYS A 36 6.36 10.44 27.70
CA LYS A 36 7.39 11.40 27.21
C LYS A 36 8.45 10.76 26.28
N MET A 37 9.15 11.58 25.46
CA MET A 37 10.09 11.16 24.40
C MET A 37 11.43 10.57 24.87
N PRO A 38 11.93 9.51 24.23
CA PRO A 38 13.33 9.34 23.84
C PRO A 38 13.60 9.97 22.46
N SER A 39 14.81 10.48 22.22
CA SER A 39 15.18 11.19 20.98
C SER A 39 16.05 10.35 20.05
N LYS A 40 15.57 10.11 18.82
CA LYS A 40 16.42 9.97 17.61
C LYS A 40 16.02 11.08 16.63
N PRO A 41 16.96 11.67 15.85
CA PRO A 41 16.62 12.71 14.90
C PRO A 41 15.71 12.19 13.78
N ILE A 42 14.84 13.06 13.28
CA ILE A 42 14.35 12.95 11.89
C ILE A 42 15.58 13.10 10.98
N ALA A 43 15.63 12.36 9.86
CA ALA A 43 16.77 12.41 8.94
C ALA A 43 17.09 13.86 8.54
N GLU A 44 18.34 14.31 8.78
CA GLU A 44 18.75 15.71 8.62
C GLU A 44 18.60 16.19 7.17
N GLU A 45 18.85 15.31 6.20
CA GLU A 45 18.59 15.53 4.79
C GLU A 45 17.37 14.71 4.31
N ARG A 46 16.39 15.40 3.72
CA ARG A 46 15.16 14.82 3.16
C ARG A 46 15.37 14.35 1.72
N PRO A 47 14.69 13.27 1.26
CA PRO A 47 14.79 12.83 -0.12
C PRO A 47 14.40 13.91 -1.15
N PRO A 48 15.04 13.94 -2.34
CA PRO A 48 14.75 14.96 -3.34
C PRO A 48 13.27 15.00 -3.75
N GLY A 49 12.67 16.19 -3.65
CA GLY A 49 11.25 16.41 -3.94
C GLY A 49 10.30 16.26 -2.75
N VAL A 50 10.81 16.00 -1.53
CA VAL A 50 10.06 16.14 -0.27
C VAL A 50 10.15 17.60 0.22
N PRO A 51 9.05 18.36 0.30
CA PRO A 51 9.09 19.74 0.80
C PRO A 51 9.51 19.81 2.27
N SER A 52 10.20 20.87 2.68
CA SER A 52 10.57 21.13 4.08
C SER A 52 9.35 21.25 5.00
N ALA A 53 8.26 21.83 4.50
CA ALA A 53 6.99 21.97 5.21
C ALA A 53 6.18 20.66 5.35
N ALA A 54 6.61 19.55 4.76
CA ALA A 54 5.94 18.27 4.98
C ALA A 54 6.13 17.81 6.44
N TRP A 55 5.05 17.32 7.06
CA TRP A 55 5.13 16.55 8.30
C TRP A 55 6.09 15.38 8.10
N ALA A 56 6.86 15.04 9.13
CA ALA A 56 7.90 14.01 9.08
C ALA A 56 7.88 13.21 10.38
N TYR A 57 7.86 11.88 10.27
CA TYR A 57 7.80 10.99 11.43
C TYR A 57 8.48 9.64 11.16
N PRO A 58 9.20 9.04 12.12
CA PRO A 58 9.85 7.75 11.90
C PRO A 58 8.84 6.62 11.61
N ILE A 59 9.14 5.78 10.61
CA ILE A 59 8.27 4.69 10.16
C ILE A 59 7.96 3.76 11.34
N GLY A 60 6.69 3.42 11.55
CA GLY A 60 6.24 2.51 12.62
C GLY A 60 6.26 3.03 14.07
N LEU A 61 6.86 4.19 14.35
CA LEU A 61 7.06 4.65 15.74
C LEU A 61 5.74 5.04 16.43
N ALA A 62 5.50 4.61 17.67
CA ALA A 62 4.37 5.10 18.45
C ALA A 62 4.67 6.50 19.03
N PRO A 63 3.76 7.49 18.94
CA PRO A 63 3.89 8.74 19.70
C PRO A 63 3.67 8.46 21.19
N GLN A 64 4.60 8.89 22.05
CA GLN A 64 4.50 8.62 23.50
C GLN A 64 3.42 9.50 24.19
N LYS A 65 2.95 10.54 23.48
CA LYS A 65 1.74 11.28 23.82
C LYS A 65 0.66 11.04 22.77
N PHE A 66 0.01 9.90 22.89
CA PHE A 66 -1.36 9.73 22.44
C PHE A 66 -2.24 9.78 23.69
N SER A 67 -2.83 10.95 23.98
CA SER A 67 -4.16 10.94 24.59
C SER A 67 -5.00 10.34 23.49
N HIS A 68 -5.60 9.16 23.73
CA HIS A 68 -6.47 8.61 22.72
C HIS A 68 -7.70 9.52 22.67
N LYS A 69 -8.45 9.51 23.78
CA LYS A 69 -9.84 9.87 23.91
C LYS A 69 -10.28 10.67 25.27
N SER A 70 -11.02 10.57 26.46
CA SER A 70 -11.57 9.77 27.69
C SER A 70 -10.71 9.19 28.84
N GLU A 71 -10.15 9.89 29.80
CA GLU A 71 -10.03 11.33 30.12
C GLU A 71 -11.33 12.16 29.99
N HIS A 72 -11.64 12.69 28.81
CA HIS A 72 -12.74 13.57 28.45
C HIS A 72 -14.25 13.10 28.55
N VAL A 73 -14.82 12.00 27.97
CA VAL A 73 -16.25 11.53 28.23
C VAL A 73 -16.55 10.02 28.04
N SER A 74 -17.74 9.55 28.44
CA SER A 74 -18.11 8.14 28.70
C SER A 74 -18.86 7.31 27.62
N TYR A 75 -19.06 7.78 26.38
CA TYR A 75 -19.82 7.04 25.33
C TYR A 75 -18.92 6.49 24.17
N PRO A 76 -19.44 5.75 23.18
CA PRO A 76 -18.59 5.11 22.15
C PRO A 76 -18.35 5.91 20.85
N MET A 77 -17.08 6.05 20.43
CA MET A 77 -16.66 6.39 19.05
C MET A 77 -15.48 5.53 18.59
N ILE A 78 -15.30 5.60 17.27
CA ILE A 78 -14.03 5.63 16.54
C ILE A 78 -12.87 6.19 17.39
N ASP A 79 -11.86 5.36 17.58
CA ASP A 79 -10.47 5.70 17.90
C ASP A 79 -9.66 4.53 17.38
N ASP A 80 -8.94 4.81 16.31
CA ASP A 80 -8.23 3.81 15.52
C ASP A 80 -6.75 3.72 15.94
N GLY A 81 -6.39 4.39 17.03
CA GLY A 81 -5.01 4.61 17.45
C GLY A 81 -4.28 5.69 16.63
N PRO A 82 -3.02 5.98 16.99
CA PRO A 82 -2.23 7.05 16.38
C PRO A 82 -1.74 6.71 14.97
N PHE A 83 -1.81 5.44 14.57
CA PHE A 83 -1.24 4.91 13.33
C PHE A 83 -2.09 5.28 12.11
N GLN A 84 -2.04 6.56 11.75
CA GLN A 84 -2.78 7.15 10.63
C GLN A 84 -1.84 7.46 9.46
N GLY A 85 -2.38 8.02 8.39
CA GLY A 85 -1.60 8.50 7.26
C GLY A 85 -2.46 9.21 6.22
N LEU A 86 -1.86 9.49 5.07
CA LEU A 86 -2.50 10.21 3.97
C LEU A 86 -3.54 9.31 3.28
N PRO A 87 -4.78 9.78 3.08
CA PRO A 87 -5.75 9.07 2.26
C PRO A 87 -5.40 9.14 0.77
N LEU A 88 -5.58 8.02 0.08
CA LEU A 88 -5.62 7.91 -1.39
C LEU A 88 -7.08 7.76 -1.83
N GLY A 89 -7.48 8.49 -2.86
CA GLY A 89 -8.85 8.58 -3.36
C GLY A 89 -9.22 10.03 -3.71
N GLY A 90 -10.00 10.21 -4.78
CA GLY A 90 -10.55 11.50 -5.17
C GLY A 90 -11.79 11.90 -4.38
N PHE A 91 -12.30 13.10 -4.64
CA PHE A 91 -13.56 13.57 -4.04
C PHE A 91 -14.75 12.74 -4.57
N GLY A 92 -15.55 12.20 -3.66
CA GLY A 92 -16.68 11.31 -3.99
C GLY A 92 -16.31 9.86 -4.34
N ALA A 93 -15.02 9.56 -4.52
CA ALA A 93 -14.52 8.25 -4.94
C ALA A 93 -14.41 7.20 -3.81
N GLY A 94 -14.70 7.58 -2.57
CA GLY A 94 -14.20 6.91 -1.38
C GLY A 94 -12.68 7.12 -1.19
N SER A 95 -12.12 6.62 -0.08
CA SER A 95 -10.67 6.69 0.13
C SER A 95 -10.08 5.55 0.98
N ILE A 96 -8.75 5.37 0.88
CA ILE A 96 -7.96 4.39 1.62
C ILE A 96 -6.77 5.11 2.29
N GLY A 97 -6.74 5.12 3.62
CA GLY A 97 -5.59 5.58 4.40
C GLY A 97 -4.52 4.50 4.52
N ARG A 98 -3.35 4.74 3.93
CA ARG A 98 -2.12 3.98 4.21
C ARG A 98 -1.41 4.62 5.41
N THR A 99 -1.17 3.87 6.48
CA THR A 99 -0.57 4.40 7.71
C THR A 99 0.93 4.59 7.57
N TYR A 100 1.54 5.45 8.40
CA TYR A 100 3.00 5.60 8.45
C TYR A 100 3.76 4.36 8.95
N ARG A 101 3.08 3.26 9.33
CA ARG A 101 3.70 1.93 9.54
C ARG A 101 3.89 1.14 8.24
N GLY A 102 3.15 1.47 7.18
CA GLY A 102 3.21 0.81 5.87
C GLY A 102 1.94 0.07 5.44
N ASP A 103 0.99 -0.22 6.34
CA ASP A 103 -0.27 -0.91 6.06
C ASP A 103 -1.34 0.00 5.44
N PHE A 104 -2.17 -0.58 4.57
CA PHE A 104 -3.47 -0.02 4.18
C PHE A 104 -4.49 -0.44 5.23
N ALA A 105 -5.02 0.52 5.98
CA ALA A 105 -5.79 0.24 7.19
C ALA A 105 -7.09 1.03 7.35
N ARG A 106 -7.18 2.29 6.88
CA ARG A 106 -8.40 3.10 7.08
C ARG A 106 -9.23 3.16 5.81
N TRP A 107 -10.35 2.43 5.79
CA TRP A 107 -11.20 2.25 4.61
C TRP A 107 -12.44 3.13 4.70
N HIS A 108 -12.57 4.05 3.74
CA HIS A 108 -13.70 4.96 3.51
C HIS A 108 -14.22 4.77 2.08
N LEU A 109 -14.23 3.53 1.58
CA LEU A 109 -14.75 3.17 0.26
C LEU A 109 -16.28 3.05 0.25
N ASP A 110 -16.83 2.53 1.34
CA ASP A 110 -18.26 2.60 1.67
C ASP A 110 -18.57 4.04 2.13
N VAL A 111 -19.29 4.80 1.30
CA VAL A 111 -19.21 6.26 1.33
C VAL A 111 -19.99 6.83 2.51
N GLY A 112 -19.26 7.39 3.48
CA GLY A 112 -19.80 7.89 4.74
C GLY A 112 -19.65 6.93 5.92
N ARG A 113 -19.22 5.67 5.69
CA ARG A 113 -18.85 4.73 6.76
C ARG A 113 -17.36 4.81 7.07
N HIS A 114 -17.00 4.35 8.28
CA HIS A 114 -15.61 4.22 8.73
C HIS A 114 -15.32 2.75 9.09
N ARG A 115 -14.31 2.15 8.46
CA ARG A 115 -13.74 0.84 8.87
C ARG A 115 -12.22 0.95 9.00
N TYR A 116 -11.67 0.74 10.20
CA TYR A 116 -10.23 0.63 10.40
C TYR A 116 -9.83 -0.84 10.61
N GLU A 117 -9.13 -1.39 9.64
CA GLU A 117 -8.73 -2.79 9.53
C GLU A 117 -7.49 -2.91 8.64
N PRO A 118 -6.29 -3.16 9.19
CA PRO A 118 -5.10 -3.48 8.38
C PRO A 118 -5.32 -4.78 7.58
N ILE A 119 -5.33 -4.71 6.25
CA ILE A 119 -5.52 -5.89 5.39
C ILE A 119 -4.16 -6.47 4.99
N PRO A 120 -3.76 -7.66 5.47
CA PRO A 120 -2.38 -8.15 5.32
C PRO A 120 -1.95 -8.44 3.88
N ALA A 121 -2.88 -8.82 3.00
CA ALA A 121 -2.59 -9.08 1.59
C ALA A 121 -2.47 -7.80 0.72
N CYS A 122 -2.74 -6.62 1.28
CA CYS A 122 -2.57 -5.32 0.62
C CYS A 122 -1.26 -4.67 1.09
N GLN A 123 -0.14 -4.95 0.41
CA GLN A 123 1.20 -4.55 0.88
C GLN A 123 2.17 -4.20 -0.25
N PHE A 124 3.21 -3.45 0.10
CA PHE A 124 4.44 -3.36 -0.70
C PHE A 124 5.55 -4.18 -0.05
N SER A 125 6.31 -4.91 -0.87
CA SER A 125 7.46 -5.71 -0.45
C SER A 125 8.66 -5.39 -1.35
N ALA A 126 9.85 -5.34 -0.76
CA ALA A 126 11.10 -5.10 -1.49
C ALA A 126 11.95 -6.37 -1.52
N PHE A 127 12.64 -6.58 -2.64
CA PHE A 127 13.70 -7.56 -2.83
C PHE A 127 15.00 -6.83 -3.17
N MET A 128 16.13 -7.28 -2.61
CA MET A 128 17.47 -6.86 -3.02
C MET A 128 18.42 -8.07 -3.05
N ASP A 129 19.22 -8.16 -4.11
CA ASP A 129 20.31 -9.14 -4.25
C ASP A 129 21.53 -8.45 -4.89
N ASP A 130 22.65 -8.42 -4.16
CA ASP A 130 23.90 -7.80 -4.59
C ASP A 130 25.02 -8.84 -4.85
N GLY A 131 24.68 -10.13 -4.85
CA GLY A 131 25.60 -11.26 -5.01
C GLY A 131 26.28 -11.75 -3.72
N GLU A 132 26.17 -11.02 -2.61
CA GLU A 132 26.65 -11.45 -1.28
C GLU A 132 25.51 -11.47 -0.24
N HIS A 133 24.62 -10.48 -0.31
CA HIS A 133 23.45 -10.34 0.53
C HIS A 133 22.17 -10.41 -0.31
N LYS A 134 21.22 -11.23 0.15
CA LYS A 134 19.88 -11.38 -0.44
C LYS A 134 18.81 -11.17 0.62
N ILE A 135 17.87 -10.28 0.36
CA ILE A 135 16.75 -9.99 1.26
C ILE A 135 15.45 -9.73 0.49
N ALA A 136 14.39 -10.42 0.90
CA ALA A 136 13.00 -10.06 0.60
C ALA A 136 12.31 -9.66 1.90
N GLN A 137 11.64 -8.50 1.94
CA GLN A 137 11.08 -7.91 3.15
C GLN A 137 9.75 -7.20 2.86
N VAL A 138 8.71 -7.47 3.65
CA VAL A 138 7.46 -6.71 3.60
C VAL A 138 7.66 -5.36 4.29
N LEU A 139 7.21 -4.27 3.65
CA LEU A 139 7.44 -2.90 4.09
C LEU A 139 6.33 -2.42 5.07
N TRP A 140 5.99 -3.27 6.04
CA TRP A 140 5.09 -3.01 7.15
C TRP A 140 5.77 -3.36 8.48
N THR A 141 5.66 -2.51 9.50
CA THR A 141 6.37 -2.71 10.77
C THR A 141 5.73 -3.73 11.72
N GLU A 142 4.56 -4.28 11.37
CA GLU A 142 3.88 -5.34 12.13
C GLU A 142 3.86 -6.66 11.34
N ALA A 143 3.14 -7.64 11.90
CA ALA A 143 2.83 -8.91 11.26
C ALA A 143 1.34 -9.26 11.47
N PRO A 144 0.71 -9.97 10.53
CA PRO A 144 -0.61 -10.57 10.74
C PRO A 144 -0.57 -11.70 11.79
N ARG A 145 -1.74 -12.22 12.15
CA ARG A 145 -1.90 -13.44 12.97
C ARG A 145 -2.66 -14.49 12.18
N GLY A 146 -2.07 -15.68 12.01
CA GLY A 146 -2.74 -16.84 11.42
C GLY A 146 -2.89 -16.86 9.90
N VAL A 147 -2.37 -15.87 9.17
CA VAL A 147 -2.33 -15.81 7.70
C VAL A 147 -0.99 -15.24 7.23
N LEU A 148 -0.62 -15.53 5.98
CA LEU A 148 0.59 -15.05 5.30
C LEU A 148 1.89 -15.30 6.08
N SER A 149 1.97 -16.45 6.77
CA SER A 149 3.07 -16.80 7.68
C SER A 149 4.41 -17.08 7.00
N ALA A 150 4.45 -17.31 5.68
CA ALA A 150 5.71 -17.44 4.94
C ALA A 150 6.44 -16.09 4.76
N TRP A 151 5.70 -14.97 4.79
CA TRP A 151 6.24 -13.66 4.43
C TRP A 151 7.16 -13.09 5.52
N ARG A 152 8.25 -12.41 5.13
CA ARG A 152 9.14 -11.71 6.07
C ARG A 152 8.53 -10.37 6.49
N TRP A 153 7.71 -10.42 7.52
CA TRP A 153 7.05 -9.27 8.16
C TRP A 153 8.01 -8.39 8.98
N ARG A 154 7.46 -7.41 9.72
CA ARG A 154 8.16 -6.61 10.74
C ARG A 154 9.35 -5.82 10.23
N TYR A 155 9.12 -4.95 9.24
CA TYR A 155 10.06 -3.90 8.88
C TYR A 155 10.49 -3.09 10.12
N PRO A 156 11.78 -2.81 10.37
CA PRO A 156 12.17 -2.27 11.67
C PRO A 156 11.61 -0.87 11.95
N VAL A 157 11.05 -0.69 13.15
CA VAL A 157 10.52 0.59 13.62
C VAL A 157 11.64 1.63 13.67
N GLY A 158 11.45 2.75 12.97
CA GLY A 158 12.40 3.84 12.87
C GLY A 158 13.50 3.67 11.81
N ALA A 159 13.53 2.58 11.04
CA ALA A 159 14.46 2.39 9.92
C ALA A 159 14.04 3.19 8.67
N GLY A 160 13.82 4.49 8.85
CA GLY A 160 13.30 5.36 7.80
C GLY A 160 12.26 6.37 8.29
N THR A 161 11.87 7.27 7.42
CA THR A 161 10.95 8.38 7.71
C THR A 161 9.76 8.37 6.77
N TYR A 162 8.55 8.51 7.32
CA TYR A 162 7.35 8.83 6.57
C TYR A 162 7.18 10.35 6.54
N TYR A 163 6.78 10.89 5.38
CA TYR A 163 6.50 12.32 5.20
C TYR A 163 5.10 12.54 4.63
N ALA A 164 4.42 13.63 5.00
CA ALA A 164 3.14 14.00 4.40
C ALA A 164 2.97 15.51 4.19
N LEU A 165 2.50 15.89 3.00
CA LEU A 165 1.97 17.21 2.65
C LEU A 165 0.90 17.04 1.57
N PHE A 166 -0.36 16.93 2.00
CA PHE A 166 -1.50 16.57 1.15
C PHE A 166 -1.55 17.40 -0.15
N PRO A 167 -1.81 16.79 -1.32
CA PRO A 167 -2.21 15.39 -1.55
C PRO A 167 -1.06 14.38 -1.68
N ARG A 168 0.18 14.72 -1.31
CA ARG A 168 1.35 13.85 -1.44
C ARG A 168 1.86 13.35 -0.08
N ALA A 169 2.28 12.10 -0.03
CA ALA A 169 3.07 11.55 1.07
C ALA A 169 4.22 10.69 0.54
N TRP A 170 5.20 10.41 1.38
CA TRP A 170 6.42 9.70 1.03
C TRP A 170 6.82 8.70 2.11
N PHE A 171 7.41 7.59 1.72
CA PHE A 171 8.21 6.73 2.58
C PHE A 171 9.67 6.80 2.11
N ASP A 172 10.57 6.93 3.07
CA ASP A 172 12.03 7.01 2.92
C ASP A 172 12.62 5.86 3.72
N TYR A 173 12.87 4.72 3.06
CA TYR A 173 13.27 3.48 3.69
C TYR A 173 14.80 3.48 3.87
N ARG A 174 15.26 3.53 5.13
CA ARG A 174 16.67 3.60 5.49
C ARG A 174 16.99 2.55 6.55
N TRP A 175 17.30 1.35 6.07
CA TRP A 175 17.72 0.21 6.88
C TRP A 175 19.10 -0.26 6.42
N GLU A 176 19.96 -0.65 7.34
CA GLU A 176 21.34 -1.08 7.04
C GLU A 176 21.43 -2.40 6.27
N GLU A 177 20.40 -3.26 6.34
CA GLU A 177 20.28 -4.48 5.52
C GLU A 177 19.83 -4.19 4.06
N PHE A 178 19.51 -2.94 3.71
CA PHE A 178 19.13 -2.54 2.35
C PHE A 178 20.32 -1.87 1.63
N PRO A 179 21.07 -2.57 0.75
CA PRO A 179 22.18 -1.97 -0.01
C PRO A 179 21.76 -0.88 -1.01
N VAL A 180 20.45 -0.75 -1.30
CA VAL A 180 19.87 0.27 -2.18
C VAL A 180 18.93 1.18 -1.37
N HIS A 181 19.07 2.49 -1.54
CA HIS A 181 18.16 3.45 -0.94
C HIS A 181 16.83 3.47 -1.71
N LEU A 182 15.75 3.06 -1.04
CA LEU A 182 14.40 3.06 -1.60
C LEU A 182 13.57 4.23 -1.07
N THR A 183 12.96 4.98 -1.98
CA THR A 183 11.97 6.00 -1.64
C THR A 183 10.72 5.83 -2.49
N MET A 184 9.54 6.06 -1.88
CA MET A 184 8.26 5.94 -2.56
C MET A 184 7.38 7.15 -2.25
N ARG A 185 7.02 7.92 -3.28
CA ARG A 185 6.01 8.99 -3.20
C ARG A 185 4.65 8.43 -3.59
N HIS A 186 3.62 8.64 -2.77
CA HIS A 186 2.23 8.32 -3.10
C HIS A 186 1.32 9.55 -3.07
N PHE A 187 0.30 9.55 -3.94
CA PHE A 187 -0.68 10.63 -4.04
C PHE A 187 -1.92 10.22 -4.84
N SER A 188 -2.99 11.01 -4.71
CA SER A 188 -4.11 11.05 -5.66
C SER A 188 -4.14 12.44 -6.32
N PRO A 189 -4.64 12.57 -7.57
CA PRO A 189 -4.56 13.81 -8.34
C PRO A 189 -5.61 14.87 -7.93
N VAL A 190 -5.65 15.21 -6.64
CA VAL A 190 -6.51 16.26 -6.08
C VAL A 190 -5.93 17.64 -6.45
N ILE A 191 -6.59 18.33 -7.39
CA ILE A 191 -6.09 19.53 -8.05
C ILE A 191 -7.14 20.66 -7.93
N PRO A 192 -6.80 21.83 -7.36
CA PRO A 192 -7.72 22.98 -7.30
C PRO A 192 -8.24 23.38 -8.67
N HIS A 193 -9.54 23.70 -8.75
CA HIS A 193 -10.27 24.06 -9.98
C HIS A 193 -10.33 22.98 -11.07
N ASN A 194 -9.84 21.76 -10.80
CA ASN A 194 -10.11 20.57 -11.60
C ASN A 194 -11.21 19.74 -10.91
N TYR A 195 -12.22 19.32 -11.68
CA TYR A 195 -13.39 18.57 -11.21
C TYR A 195 -13.48 17.15 -11.79
N ARG A 196 -12.45 16.71 -12.54
CA ARG A 196 -12.39 15.43 -13.24
C ARG A 196 -11.35 14.52 -12.59
N GLU A 197 -10.07 14.80 -12.78
CA GLU A 197 -8.98 14.05 -12.14
C GLU A 197 -9.10 14.10 -10.61
N THR A 198 -9.56 15.22 -10.04
CA THR A 198 -9.81 15.35 -8.61
C THR A 198 -10.88 14.38 -8.07
N SER A 199 -11.79 13.86 -8.90
CA SER A 199 -12.78 12.85 -8.49
C SER A 199 -12.35 11.40 -8.77
N TYR A 200 -11.11 11.16 -9.25
CA TYR A 200 -10.71 9.81 -9.67
C TYR A 200 -10.48 8.85 -8.48
N PRO A 201 -11.02 7.62 -8.53
CA PRO A 201 -10.72 6.53 -7.60
C PRO A 201 -9.33 5.91 -7.86
N VAL A 202 -8.27 6.73 -7.78
CA VAL A 202 -6.90 6.32 -8.12
C VAL A 202 -5.88 6.75 -7.07
N GLY A 203 -4.96 5.83 -6.72
CA GLY A 203 -3.74 6.09 -5.98
C GLY A 203 -2.51 5.80 -6.85
N VAL A 204 -1.58 6.75 -6.93
CA VAL A 204 -0.34 6.64 -7.70
C VAL A 204 0.83 6.47 -6.73
N PHE A 205 1.69 5.48 -6.98
CA PHE A 205 2.89 5.18 -6.21
C PHE A 205 4.12 5.27 -7.11
N VAL A 206 4.95 6.30 -6.91
CA VAL A 206 6.19 6.53 -7.66
C VAL A 206 7.37 6.10 -6.80
N TRP A 207 7.97 4.98 -7.17
CA TRP A 207 9.18 4.43 -6.57
C TRP A 207 10.44 5.02 -7.23
N ARG A 208 11.47 5.20 -6.41
CA ARG A 208 12.83 5.52 -6.84
C ARG A 208 13.79 4.62 -6.07
N ALA A 209 14.63 3.92 -6.82
CA ALA A 209 15.77 3.18 -6.31
C ALA A 209 17.06 3.95 -6.62
N GLU A 210 17.89 4.14 -5.61
CA GLU A 210 19.20 4.77 -5.74
C GLU A 210 20.26 3.80 -5.21
N ASN A 211 21.20 3.40 -6.07
CA ASN A 211 22.28 2.49 -5.68
C ASN A 211 23.53 3.30 -5.26
N PRO A 212 23.88 3.35 -3.95
CA PRO A 212 25.09 4.00 -3.46
C PRO A 212 26.34 3.11 -3.51
N VAL A 213 26.20 1.79 -3.68
CA VAL A 213 27.34 0.86 -3.68
C VAL A 213 27.99 0.74 -5.06
N SER A 214 29.25 0.34 -5.10
CA SER A 214 30.06 0.25 -6.32
C SER A 214 29.72 -0.93 -7.24
N ARG A 215 28.79 -1.80 -6.83
CA ARG A 215 28.41 -3.03 -7.53
C ARG A 215 26.96 -2.99 -8.04
N PRO A 216 26.60 -3.80 -9.05
CA PRO A 216 25.20 -4.04 -9.41
C PRO A 216 24.42 -4.61 -8.22
N VAL A 217 23.13 -4.26 -8.15
CA VAL A 217 22.15 -4.83 -7.21
C VAL A 217 20.87 -5.08 -8.01
N LYS A 218 20.34 -6.31 -7.99
CA LYS A 218 19.00 -6.60 -8.50
C LYS A 218 17.99 -6.14 -7.45
N VAL A 219 16.99 -5.38 -7.87
CA VAL A 219 15.97 -4.79 -6.98
C VAL A 219 14.59 -5.14 -7.49
N GLY A 220 13.79 -5.79 -6.66
CA GLY A 220 12.38 -6.07 -6.92
C GLY A 220 11.49 -5.23 -6.01
N VAL A 221 10.33 -4.80 -6.52
CA VAL A 221 9.28 -4.16 -5.70
C VAL A 221 7.94 -4.78 -6.08
N MET A 222 7.43 -5.65 -5.21
CA MET A 222 6.12 -6.27 -5.38
C MET A 222 5.05 -5.41 -4.70
N PHE A 223 3.91 -5.26 -5.37
CA PHE A 223 2.68 -4.71 -4.80
C PHE A 223 1.62 -5.81 -4.82
N THR A 224 1.15 -6.21 -3.65
CA THR A 224 0.07 -7.18 -3.48
C THR A 224 -1.22 -6.47 -3.08
N TRP A 225 -2.36 -7.03 -3.50
CA TRP A 225 -3.67 -6.47 -3.19
C TRP A 225 -4.71 -7.58 -3.10
N GLN A 226 -5.53 -7.60 -2.05
CA GLN A 226 -6.62 -8.56 -1.95
C GLN A 226 -7.71 -8.25 -2.98
N ASN A 227 -8.43 -9.25 -3.49
CA ASN A 227 -9.72 -9.02 -4.12
C ASN A 227 -10.71 -8.58 -3.02
N LEU A 228 -10.92 -7.26 -2.91
CA LEU A 228 -11.70 -6.61 -1.84
C LEU A 228 -13.19 -6.44 -2.20
N ILE A 229 -13.65 -7.01 -3.32
CA ILE A 229 -15.05 -6.91 -3.71
C ILE A 229 -15.95 -7.54 -2.64
N GLY A 230 -16.92 -6.79 -2.15
CA GLY A 230 -17.73 -7.18 -1.01
C GLY A 230 -17.09 -7.04 0.39
N ARG A 231 -15.80 -6.69 0.54
CA ARG A 231 -15.14 -6.66 1.88
C ARG A 231 -15.85 -5.74 2.88
N GLY A 232 -16.30 -4.56 2.44
CA GLY A 232 -17.02 -3.62 3.30
C GLY A 232 -18.33 -4.17 3.88
N TRP A 233 -18.91 -5.18 3.22
CA TRP A 233 -20.16 -5.86 3.58
C TRP A 233 -19.92 -7.30 4.05
N ASP A 234 -18.67 -7.65 4.38
CA ASP A 234 -18.22 -9.00 4.76
C ASP A 234 -18.69 -10.08 3.77
N ARG A 235 -18.46 -9.82 2.48
CA ARG A 235 -18.79 -10.71 1.34
C ARG A 235 -17.56 -11.21 0.55
N ASP A 236 -16.34 -10.85 0.95
CA ASP A 236 -15.09 -11.23 0.25
C ASP A 236 -14.75 -12.73 0.30
N PHE A 237 -15.53 -13.52 1.05
CA PHE A 237 -15.38 -14.98 1.18
C PHE A 237 -16.54 -15.79 0.56
N ILE A 238 -17.53 -15.17 -0.10
CA ILE A 238 -18.71 -15.92 -0.61
C ILE A 238 -18.42 -16.78 -1.86
N GLY A 239 -17.22 -16.68 -2.43
CA GLY A 239 -16.84 -17.34 -3.67
C GLY A 239 -17.34 -16.63 -4.93
N GLY A 240 -16.70 -16.89 -6.07
CA GLY A 240 -17.01 -16.28 -7.37
C GLY A 240 -16.24 -14.97 -7.67
N HIS A 241 -15.30 -14.59 -6.80
CA HIS A 241 -14.33 -13.53 -7.06
C HIS A 241 -13.22 -14.08 -7.95
N TYR A 242 -12.76 -13.35 -8.95
CA TYR A 242 -11.63 -13.78 -9.77
C TYR A 242 -10.76 -12.59 -10.18
N ASN A 243 -9.53 -12.91 -10.50
CA ASN A 243 -8.51 -11.97 -10.92
C ASN A 243 -8.05 -12.35 -12.32
N TYR A 244 -7.55 -11.39 -13.11
CA TYR A 244 -6.97 -11.67 -14.42
C TYR A 244 -5.92 -10.62 -14.82
N ALA A 245 -4.93 -11.05 -15.59
CA ALA A 245 -3.90 -10.17 -16.12
C ALA A 245 -4.42 -9.34 -17.31
N ARG A 246 -4.00 -8.07 -17.38
CA ARG A 246 -4.17 -7.18 -18.54
C ARG A 246 -2.89 -6.40 -18.78
N SER A 247 -2.56 -6.16 -20.05
CA SER A 247 -1.54 -5.19 -20.44
C SER A 247 -2.03 -4.30 -21.57
N GLU A 248 -1.40 -3.13 -21.71
CA GLU A 248 -1.77 -2.10 -22.67
C GLU A 248 -0.51 -1.29 -23.06
N GLU A 249 -0.26 -1.15 -24.36
CA GLU A 249 0.88 -0.37 -24.86
C GLU A 249 0.58 1.13 -24.81
N LEU A 250 1.50 1.93 -24.28
CA LEU A 250 1.41 3.39 -24.20
C LEU A 250 2.66 4.01 -24.85
N ASP A 251 2.57 5.28 -25.25
CA ASP A 251 3.69 6.06 -25.81
C ASP A 251 4.95 6.09 -24.90
N THR A 252 4.78 5.80 -23.61
CA THR A 252 5.83 5.81 -22.59
C THR A 252 6.38 4.43 -22.21
N GLY A 253 5.80 3.33 -22.73
CA GLY A 253 6.09 1.96 -22.31
C GLY A 253 4.82 1.13 -22.06
N ARG A 254 4.98 -0.12 -21.63
CA ARG A 254 3.89 -1.09 -21.50
C ARG A 254 3.29 -1.06 -20.10
N MET A 255 2.00 -0.76 -19.97
CA MET A 255 1.29 -0.92 -18.70
C MET A 255 0.94 -2.39 -18.52
N VAL A 256 1.23 -2.96 -17.34
CA VAL A 256 0.90 -4.36 -17.00
C VAL A 256 0.26 -4.40 -15.63
N GLY A 257 -0.85 -5.13 -15.47
CA GLY A 257 -1.56 -5.18 -14.20
C GLY A 257 -2.51 -6.35 -14.04
N VAL A 258 -3.04 -6.47 -12.83
CA VAL A 258 -4.06 -7.44 -12.43
C VAL A 258 -5.35 -6.69 -12.13
N VAL A 259 -6.45 -7.11 -12.76
CA VAL A 259 -7.80 -6.66 -12.43
C VAL A 259 -8.42 -7.68 -11.48
N LEU A 260 -8.99 -7.21 -10.36
CA LEU A 260 -9.59 -8.01 -9.31
C LEU A 260 -11.09 -7.67 -9.25
N THR A 261 -11.95 -8.63 -9.57
CA THR A 261 -13.38 -8.37 -9.83
C THR A 261 -14.27 -9.53 -9.36
N ARG A 262 -15.58 -9.34 -9.48
CA ARG A 262 -16.59 -10.40 -9.52
C ARG A 262 -17.06 -10.65 -10.96
N GLY A 263 -17.79 -11.76 -11.18
CA GLY A 263 -18.12 -12.28 -12.51
C GLY A 263 -19.39 -11.73 -13.18
N GLY A 264 -19.25 -11.39 -14.46
CA GLY A 264 -20.24 -11.65 -15.53
C GLY A 264 -21.43 -10.69 -15.65
N GLU A 265 -22.06 -10.33 -14.53
CA GLU A 265 -23.29 -9.53 -14.53
C GLU A 265 -23.00 -8.02 -14.44
N PRO A 266 -23.96 -7.16 -14.82
CA PRO A 266 -23.86 -5.72 -14.56
C PRO A 266 -23.77 -5.41 -13.07
N VAL A 267 -22.95 -4.43 -12.68
CA VAL A 267 -22.87 -3.94 -11.30
C VAL A 267 -24.18 -3.24 -10.92
N THR A 268 -25.01 -3.90 -10.12
CA THR A 268 -26.29 -3.35 -9.60
C THR A 268 -26.24 -2.99 -8.12
N GLU A 269 -25.15 -3.32 -7.42
CA GLU A 269 -25.04 -3.27 -5.95
C GLU A 269 -23.80 -2.48 -5.51
N GLU A 270 -23.90 -1.68 -4.46
CA GLU A 270 -22.81 -0.81 -3.96
C GLU A 270 -21.56 -1.57 -3.45
N TRP A 271 -21.68 -2.90 -3.25
CA TRP A 271 -20.59 -3.75 -2.78
C TRP A 271 -19.81 -4.44 -3.92
N ASP A 272 -20.29 -4.33 -5.16
CA ASP A 272 -19.71 -4.96 -6.35
C ASP A 272 -18.99 -3.93 -7.27
N GLY A 273 -18.12 -4.41 -8.15
CA GLY A 273 -17.24 -3.58 -8.98
C GLY A 273 -15.90 -4.26 -9.28
N SER A 274 -14.85 -3.46 -9.49
CA SER A 274 -13.48 -3.98 -9.66
C SER A 274 -12.40 -3.06 -9.07
N PHE A 275 -11.34 -3.69 -8.58
CA PHE A 275 -10.04 -3.06 -8.30
C PHE A 275 -9.07 -3.39 -9.43
N ALA A 276 -8.02 -2.59 -9.60
CA ALA A 276 -6.88 -2.94 -10.44
C ALA A 276 -5.58 -2.42 -9.81
N ILE A 277 -4.55 -3.27 -9.81
CA ILE A 277 -3.16 -2.85 -9.57
C ILE A 277 -2.36 -2.99 -10.86
N ALA A 278 -1.52 -2.01 -11.18
CA ALA A 278 -0.72 -2.02 -12.39
C ALA A 278 0.64 -1.34 -12.18
N ALA A 279 1.62 -1.71 -12.99
CA ALA A 279 2.94 -1.09 -13.06
C ALA A 279 3.29 -0.76 -14.51
N LEU A 280 3.98 0.37 -14.71
CA LEU A 280 4.48 0.78 -16.02
C LEU A 280 5.88 0.19 -16.25
N GLU A 281 5.98 -0.70 -17.22
CA GLU A 281 7.23 -1.23 -17.75
C GLU A 281 7.91 -0.19 -18.64
N VAL A 282 9.20 0.07 -18.38
CA VAL A 282 9.99 1.11 -19.05
C VAL A 282 11.43 0.62 -19.25
N PRO A 283 12.23 1.19 -20.17
CA PRO A 283 13.60 0.72 -20.40
C PRO A 283 14.45 0.66 -19.12
N GLY A 284 14.86 -0.56 -18.73
CA GLY A 284 15.59 -0.83 -17.48
C GLY A 284 14.72 -1.23 -16.29
N VAL A 285 13.43 -1.47 -16.49
CA VAL A 285 12.46 -2.04 -15.54
C VAL A 285 11.62 -3.08 -16.26
N GLU A 286 11.60 -4.31 -15.75
CA GLU A 286 10.72 -5.40 -16.22
C GLU A 286 9.51 -5.49 -15.27
N VAL A 287 8.33 -5.84 -15.79
CA VAL A 287 7.12 -6.04 -14.97
C VAL A 287 6.60 -7.47 -15.09
N SER A 288 6.69 -8.20 -13.99
CA SER A 288 6.11 -9.52 -13.80
C SER A 288 4.87 -9.49 -12.90
N PHE A 289 4.02 -10.51 -12.99
CA PHE A 289 2.79 -10.62 -12.20
C PHE A 289 2.49 -12.05 -11.71
N ARG A 290 1.56 -12.16 -10.76
CA ARG A 290 0.83 -13.37 -10.40
C ARG A 290 -0.60 -12.93 -10.10
N THR A 291 -1.60 -13.47 -10.78
CA THR A 291 -2.99 -12.99 -10.62
C THR A 291 -3.69 -13.52 -9.39
N ARG A 292 -3.21 -14.64 -8.82
CA ARG A 292 -3.92 -15.37 -7.77
C ARG A 292 -2.93 -15.94 -6.75
N PHE A 293 -3.14 -15.59 -5.49
CA PHE A 293 -2.68 -16.33 -4.32
C PHE A 293 -3.74 -16.30 -3.22
N ARG A 294 -3.64 -17.21 -2.25
CA ARG A 294 -4.61 -17.34 -1.17
C ARG A 294 -4.27 -16.39 -0.01
N ALA A 295 -4.93 -15.23 0.02
CA ALA A 295 -4.80 -14.22 1.07
C ALA A 295 -5.13 -14.75 2.49
N ASN A 296 -6.00 -15.77 2.60
CA ASN A 296 -6.26 -16.48 3.86
C ASN A 296 -5.53 -17.84 4.01
N GLY A 297 -4.39 -18.01 3.32
CA GLY A 297 -3.43 -19.11 3.48
C GLY A 297 -2.14 -18.66 4.18
N ASP A 298 -1.05 -19.41 3.98
CA ASP A 298 0.30 -19.07 4.46
C ASP A 298 1.05 -18.08 3.53
N GLY A 299 0.55 -17.87 2.31
CA GLY A 299 1.12 -16.96 1.32
C GLY A 299 2.42 -17.42 0.68
N ALA A 300 2.85 -18.68 0.87
CA ALA A 300 4.13 -19.19 0.38
C ALA A 300 4.24 -19.12 -1.15
N GLU A 301 3.16 -19.47 -1.86
CA GLU A 301 3.10 -19.56 -3.33
C GLU A 301 3.47 -18.27 -4.10
N VAL A 302 3.30 -17.10 -3.48
CA VAL A 302 3.71 -15.80 -4.04
C VAL A 302 4.99 -15.26 -3.38
N TRP A 303 5.28 -15.70 -2.15
CA TRP A 303 6.42 -15.20 -1.40
C TRP A 303 7.72 -15.89 -1.76
N ASP A 304 7.71 -17.21 -1.92
CA ASP A 304 8.92 -17.99 -2.21
C ASP A 304 9.40 -17.72 -3.65
N ASP A 305 8.45 -17.44 -4.56
CA ASP A 305 8.66 -16.88 -5.91
C ASP A 305 9.42 -15.53 -5.82
N PHE A 306 8.79 -14.51 -5.21
CA PHE A 306 9.40 -13.18 -5.07
C PHE A 306 10.69 -13.17 -4.23
N ALA A 307 10.85 -14.07 -3.27
CA ALA A 307 12.04 -14.17 -2.41
C ALA A 307 13.21 -14.92 -3.06
N ALA A 308 12.97 -15.71 -4.10
CA ALA A 308 14.04 -16.37 -4.85
C ALA A 308 14.88 -15.36 -5.63
N ASP A 309 14.24 -14.47 -6.40
CA ASP A 309 14.94 -13.57 -7.32
C ASP A 309 14.35 -12.14 -7.47
N GLY A 310 13.23 -11.81 -6.82
CA GLY A 310 12.59 -10.49 -6.89
C GLY A 310 11.63 -10.27 -8.07
N ALA A 311 11.35 -11.28 -8.89
CA ALA A 311 10.31 -11.26 -9.93
C ALA A 311 9.08 -12.09 -9.51
N LEU A 312 8.23 -12.45 -10.49
CA LEU A 312 7.09 -13.38 -10.36
C LEU A 312 6.95 -14.22 -11.64
N GLU A 313 6.40 -15.44 -11.54
CA GLU A 313 6.32 -16.41 -12.66
C GLU A 313 5.35 -16.05 -13.83
N ASN A 314 4.69 -14.88 -13.83
CA ASN A 314 3.71 -14.45 -14.85
C ASN A 314 2.48 -15.37 -14.98
N VAL A 315 2.01 -15.90 -13.84
CA VAL A 315 0.85 -16.81 -13.78
C VAL A 315 -0.46 -16.02 -13.83
N ASP A 316 -1.24 -16.27 -14.89
CA ASP A 316 -2.61 -15.76 -15.10
C ASP A 316 -3.66 -16.86 -14.78
N ASP A 317 -3.72 -17.26 -13.50
CA ASP A 317 -4.82 -18.09 -13.01
C ASP A 317 -6.08 -17.23 -12.79
N ARG A 318 -7.13 -17.58 -13.53
CA ARG A 318 -8.44 -16.91 -13.53
C ARG A 318 -9.53 -17.72 -12.83
N MET A 319 -9.18 -18.83 -12.15
CA MET A 319 -10.14 -19.65 -11.41
C MET A 319 -10.84 -18.84 -10.30
N PRO A 320 -12.18 -18.72 -10.32
CA PRO A 320 -12.90 -18.03 -9.26
C PRO A 320 -12.66 -18.64 -7.88
N SER A 321 -12.71 -17.82 -6.84
CA SER A 321 -12.59 -18.22 -5.45
C SER A 321 -13.73 -19.18 -5.06
N ARG A 322 -13.41 -20.14 -4.22
CA ARG A 322 -14.40 -21.01 -3.57
C ARG A 322 -15.00 -20.31 -2.35
N MET A 323 -16.16 -20.77 -1.87
CA MET A 323 -16.71 -20.26 -0.61
C MET A 323 -15.73 -20.53 0.54
N GLY A 324 -15.40 -19.51 1.33
CA GLY A 324 -14.36 -19.54 2.37
C GLY A 324 -12.93 -19.31 1.88
N GLU A 325 -12.71 -19.18 0.57
CA GLU A 325 -11.42 -18.82 -0.01
C GLU A 325 -11.37 -17.30 -0.26
N VAL A 326 -10.36 -16.63 0.29
CA VAL A 326 -10.09 -15.21 0.04
C VAL A 326 -8.82 -15.12 -0.79
N ILE A 327 -8.91 -14.50 -1.96
CA ILE A 327 -7.83 -14.40 -2.95
C ILE A 327 -7.27 -12.98 -3.06
N ALA A 328 -6.05 -12.89 -3.57
CA ALA A 328 -5.30 -11.69 -3.91
C ALA A 328 -4.61 -11.90 -5.25
#